data_AF-A0A6A6Y1L2-F1
#
_entry.id   AF-A0A6A6Y1L2-F1
#
_cell.length_a   1.000
_cell.length_b   1.000
_cell.length_c   1.000
_cell.angle_alpha   90.00
_cell.angle_beta   90.00
_cell.angle_gamma   90.00
#
_symmetry.space_group_name_H-M   'P 1'
#
loop_
_entity.id
_entity.type
_entity.pdbx_description
1 polymer ?
#
loop_
_entity_poly.entity_id
_entity_poly.type
_entity_poly.pdbx_seq_one_letter_code
_entity_poly.pdbx_strand_id
1 'polypeptide(L)'
;MTPTTLLTLPTEMRQKIISLTITTKYRPPTKEAAGRSYLSSPVKGVCKTLKADFKEITLSWLPDPITASLPPVQQLQQLFTLRRMNKYFIEREKSSNRSWPGMQVLRIQLVNFGDATIAQQLPQSLMKLRSEDRGILSQMVDFQFLHLRHFPVVPTTVRRLEIDLTLPPEASALLDTIVQMDAEIPKRTRKLRAKVKELDWQFNFWRQLWEHAEDIAYRLVKQDGAPSKLAVKVIGSIRERQLEFIAREMRLRHFRKSGGLVDFREYLEKVRAREAELSLEREETERRLKLVAEEKAMKARRQSRSVRGRPARR
;
A
#
# COMPACT_ATOMS: atom_id res chain seq x y z
N MET A 1 32.10 16.71 34.18
CA MET A 1 30.96 16.87 33.25
C MET A 1 30.19 15.57 33.22
N THR A 2 28.88 15.59 33.51
CA THR A 2 28.04 14.39 33.37
C THR A 2 27.88 14.07 31.87
N PRO A 3 28.12 12.82 31.45
CA PRO A 3 27.97 12.44 30.06
C PRO A 3 26.52 12.64 29.62
N THR A 4 26.32 13.26 28.46
CA THR A 4 24.99 13.50 27.90
C THR A 4 24.39 12.15 27.45
N THR A 5 23.26 11.77 28.05
CA THR A 5 22.48 10.58 27.69
C THR A 5 21.11 11.00 27.13
N LEU A 6 20.32 10.08 26.56
CA LEU A 6 18.93 10.40 26.18
C LEU A 6 18.13 10.92 27.39
N LEU A 7 18.49 10.46 28.59
CA LEU A 7 17.84 10.81 29.84
C LEU A 7 18.27 12.17 30.40
N THR A 8 19.36 12.77 29.90
CA THR A 8 19.76 14.14 30.24
C THR A 8 19.28 15.17 29.22
N LEU A 9 18.75 14.74 28.07
CA LEU A 9 18.15 15.65 27.10
C LEU A 9 16.87 16.29 27.64
N PRO A 10 16.55 17.53 27.22
CA PRO A 10 15.23 18.11 27.45
C PRO A 10 14.13 17.14 27.05
N THR A 11 13.07 17.09 27.86
CA THR A 11 11.97 16.13 27.73
C THR A 11 11.40 16.11 26.31
N GLU A 12 11.28 17.28 25.67
CA GLU A 12 10.78 17.44 24.31
C GLU A 12 11.67 16.74 23.27
N MET A 13 12.99 16.94 23.33
CA MET A 13 13.94 16.28 22.41
C MET A 13 13.95 14.77 22.64
N ARG A 14 13.90 14.34 23.90
CA ARG A 14 13.81 12.92 24.25
C ARG A 14 12.56 12.29 23.66
N GLN A 15 11.40 12.93 23.85
CA GLN A 15 10.14 12.46 23.28
C GLN A 15 10.19 12.41 21.75
N LYS A 16 10.79 13.41 21.09
CA LYS A 16 10.94 13.44 19.63
C LYS A 16 11.86 12.34 19.11
N ILE A 17 12.99 12.07 19.76
CA ILE A 17 13.88 10.97 19.37
C ILE A 17 13.16 9.63 19.58
N ILE A 18 12.50 9.47 20.72
CA ILE A 18 11.75 8.26 21.06
C ILE A 18 10.64 7.98 20.05
N SER A 19 9.82 8.99 19.73
CA SER A 19 8.71 8.84 18.80
C SER A 19 9.17 8.50 17.37
N LEU A 20 10.38 8.95 17.00
CA LEU A 20 10.96 8.68 15.68
C LEU A 20 11.75 7.37 15.61
N THR A 21 12.16 6.80 16.75
CA THR A 21 13.09 5.66 16.75
C THR A 21 12.52 4.39 17.36
N ILE A 22 11.52 4.44 18.23
CA ILE A 22 10.89 3.24 18.78
C ILE A 22 9.74 2.80 17.90
N THR A 23 9.82 1.57 17.41
CA THR A 23 8.80 0.94 16.58
C THR A 23 8.38 -0.37 17.20
N THR A 24 7.11 -0.74 17.07
CA THR A 24 6.65 -2.08 17.41
C THR A 24 6.95 -3.02 16.25
N LYS A 25 7.42 -4.24 16.52
CA LYS A 25 7.60 -5.28 15.50
C LYS A 25 6.82 -6.52 15.87
N TYR A 26 6.32 -7.19 14.84
CA TYR A 26 5.66 -8.48 14.97
C TYR A 26 6.64 -9.59 14.66
N ARG A 27 6.71 -10.60 15.53
CA ARG A 27 7.35 -11.88 15.22
C ARG A 27 6.26 -12.92 15.03
N PRO A 28 6.11 -13.50 13.84
CA PRO A 28 5.14 -14.55 13.60
C PRO A 28 5.45 -15.78 14.49
N PRO A 29 4.44 -16.59 14.81
CA PRO A 29 4.64 -17.86 15.50
C PRO A 29 5.56 -18.77 14.66
N THR A 30 6.48 -19.46 15.34
CA THR A 30 7.28 -20.56 14.76
C THR A 30 6.80 -21.88 15.35
N LYS A 31 7.30 -23.02 14.83
CA LYS A 31 7.02 -24.35 15.39
C LYS A 31 7.39 -24.45 16.89
N GLU A 32 8.36 -23.66 17.33
CA GLU A 32 8.96 -23.70 18.66
C GLU A 32 8.48 -22.59 19.60
N ALA A 33 7.92 -21.51 19.06
CA ALA A 33 7.57 -20.32 19.85
C ALA A 33 6.27 -19.68 19.38
N ALA A 34 5.42 -19.35 20.35
CA ALA A 34 4.26 -18.53 20.07
C ALA A 34 4.67 -17.15 19.53
N GLY A 35 3.85 -16.60 18.62
CA GLY A 35 4.06 -15.26 18.07
C GLY A 35 4.19 -14.22 19.18
N ARG A 36 5.10 -13.26 18.99
CA ARG A 36 5.45 -12.26 19.98
C ARG A 36 5.64 -10.90 19.33
N SER A 37 5.09 -9.85 19.93
CA SER A 37 5.40 -8.46 19.61
C SER A 37 6.53 -7.96 20.49
N TYR A 38 7.35 -7.05 19.97
CA TYR A 38 8.43 -6.43 20.74
C TYR A 38 8.70 -5.01 20.26
N LEU A 39 9.25 -4.18 21.15
CA LEU A 39 9.73 -2.85 20.79
C LEU A 39 11.13 -2.95 20.19
N SER A 40 11.34 -2.28 19.06
CA SER A 40 12.58 -2.23 18.30
C SER A 40 12.99 -0.78 18.12
N SER A 41 14.29 -0.52 18.13
CA SER A 41 14.83 0.79 17.80
C SER A 41 16.21 0.64 17.17
N PRO A 42 16.54 1.43 16.12
CA PRO A 42 17.88 1.42 15.54
C PRO A 42 18.94 1.88 16.55
N VAL A 43 18.57 2.67 17.58
CA VAL A 43 19.53 3.17 18.58
C VAL A 43 19.99 2.11 19.59
N LYS A 44 19.25 1.00 19.73
CA LYS A 44 19.53 -0.08 20.70
C LYS A 44 20.90 -0.74 20.51
N GLY A 45 21.45 -0.68 19.29
CA GLY A 45 22.71 -1.34 18.91
C GLY A 45 23.93 -0.42 18.82
N VAL A 46 23.76 0.90 18.98
CA VAL A 46 24.83 1.87 18.66
C VAL A 46 25.89 1.95 19.76
N CYS A 47 25.47 2.09 21.03
CA CYS A 47 26.40 2.10 22.17
C CYS A 47 25.73 1.63 23.47
N LYS A 48 26.53 1.33 24.51
CA LYS A 48 26.02 0.83 25.81
C LYS A 48 25.04 1.81 26.47
N THR A 49 25.30 3.11 26.38
CA THR A 49 24.44 4.17 26.94
C THR A 49 23.07 4.17 26.29
N LEU A 50 22.99 4.23 24.95
CA LEU A 50 21.72 4.21 24.23
C LEU A 50 20.95 2.90 24.44
N LYS A 51 21.65 1.78 24.64
CA LYS A 51 21.04 0.51 24.99
C LYS A 51 20.41 0.54 26.40
N ALA A 52 21.07 1.17 27.36
CA ALA A 52 20.53 1.35 28.71
C ALA A 52 19.33 2.30 28.70
N ASP A 53 19.48 3.45 28.04
CA ASP A 53 18.40 4.42 27.85
C ASP A 53 17.17 3.78 27.18
N PHE A 54 17.38 2.99 26.11
CA PHE A 54 16.30 2.27 25.45
C PHE A 54 15.60 1.31 26.40
N LYS A 55 16.33 0.55 27.23
CA LYS A 55 15.70 -0.36 28.20
C LYS A 55 14.82 0.41 29.18
N GLU A 56 15.30 1.53 29.71
CA GLU A 56 14.54 2.35 30.65
C GLU A 56 13.31 2.97 30.00
N ILE A 57 13.48 3.62 28.85
CA ILE A 57 12.39 4.23 28.08
C ILE A 57 11.34 3.19 27.72
N THR A 58 11.76 1.99 27.30
CA THR A 58 10.79 0.97 26.90
C THR A 58 9.88 0.59 28.03
N LEU A 59 10.19 0.80 29.32
CA LEU A 59 9.29 0.47 30.45
C LEU A 59 8.06 1.39 30.53
N SER A 60 8.18 2.64 30.09
CA SER A 60 7.10 3.65 30.15
C SER A 60 6.58 4.06 28.77
N TRP A 61 7.17 3.52 27.70
CA TRP A 61 6.75 3.85 26.35
C TRP A 61 5.39 3.23 26.01
N LEU A 62 4.51 4.08 25.48
CA LEU A 62 3.25 3.74 24.84
C LEU A 62 3.23 4.35 23.43
N PRO A 63 2.51 3.73 22.47
CA PRO A 63 2.23 4.35 21.20
C PRO A 63 1.45 5.65 21.41
N ASP A 64 1.54 6.56 20.44
CA ASP A 64 0.83 7.83 20.47
C ASP A 64 -0.69 7.59 20.66
N PRO A 65 -1.33 8.20 21.68
CA PRO A 65 -2.75 7.99 21.97
C PRO A 65 -3.67 8.61 20.91
N ILE A 66 -3.21 9.61 20.16
CA ILE A 66 -4.02 10.29 19.13
C ILE A 66 -4.18 9.36 17.94
N THR A 67 -3.07 8.83 17.44
CA THR A 67 -3.10 7.91 16.30
C THR A 67 -3.49 6.51 16.74
N ALA A 68 -3.06 6.08 17.94
CA ALA A 68 -3.19 4.74 18.51
C ALA A 68 -2.93 3.61 17.48
N SER A 69 -2.13 3.94 16.47
CA SER A 69 -1.91 3.12 15.29
C SER A 69 -0.64 2.35 15.53
N LEU A 70 -0.76 1.04 15.37
CA LEU A 70 0.38 0.14 15.39
C LEU A 70 0.86 -0.07 13.96
N PRO A 71 2.08 -0.60 13.76
CA PRO A 71 2.58 -0.83 12.41
C PRO A 71 1.61 -1.73 11.64
N PRO A 72 1.56 -1.60 10.31
CA PRO A 72 0.69 -2.45 9.51
C PRO A 72 1.06 -3.93 9.72
N VAL A 73 0.03 -4.75 9.82
CA VAL A 73 0.14 -6.21 9.81
C VAL A 73 0.49 -6.62 8.38
N GLN A 74 1.71 -7.13 8.18
CA GLN A 74 2.23 -7.51 6.86
C GLN A 74 2.08 -9.00 6.57
N GLN A 75 1.84 -9.79 7.60
CA GLN A 75 1.61 -11.23 7.51
C GLN A 75 0.44 -11.58 8.42
N LEU A 76 -0.48 -12.39 7.94
CA LEU A 76 -1.73 -12.60 8.67
C LEU A 76 -1.54 -13.38 9.97
N GLN A 77 -0.44 -14.13 10.12
CA GLN A 77 -0.07 -14.74 11.41
C GLN A 77 0.29 -13.71 12.49
N GLN A 78 0.61 -12.47 12.12
CA GLN A 78 0.88 -11.39 13.08
C GLN A 78 -0.41 -10.96 13.79
N LEU A 79 -1.58 -11.18 13.19
CA LEU A 79 -2.88 -10.88 13.80
C LEU A 79 -3.07 -11.63 15.14
N PHE A 80 -2.49 -12.83 15.30
CA PHE A 80 -2.53 -13.60 16.55
C PHE A 80 -1.80 -12.92 17.71
N THR A 81 -0.93 -11.95 17.42
CA THR A 81 -0.18 -11.21 18.44
C THR A 81 -0.92 -9.96 18.95
N LEU A 82 -1.97 -9.51 18.24
CA LEU A 82 -2.64 -8.23 18.52
C LEU A 82 -3.26 -8.20 19.92
N ARG A 83 -3.93 -9.28 20.35
CA ARG A 83 -4.53 -9.35 21.69
C ARG A 83 -3.48 -9.26 22.79
N ARG A 84 -2.36 -9.96 22.65
CA ARG A 84 -1.24 -9.92 23.60
C ARG A 84 -0.61 -8.54 23.66
N MET A 85 -0.43 -7.93 22.50
CA MET A 85 0.12 -6.59 22.38
C MET A 85 -0.80 -5.52 22.99
N ASN A 86 -2.12 -5.60 22.76
CA ASN A 86 -3.06 -4.68 23.37
C ASN A 86 -3.07 -4.82 24.90
N LYS A 87 -3.06 -6.07 25.40
CA LYS A 87 -2.95 -6.35 26.85
C LYS A 87 -1.66 -5.76 27.43
N TYR A 88 -0.54 -5.94 26.74
CA TYR A 88 0.75 -5.37 27.15
C TYR A 88 0.69 -3.84 27.30
N PHE A 89 0.09 -3.13 26.34
CA PHE A 89 -0.03 -1.66 26.43
C PHE A 89 -1.03 -1.22 27.50
N ILE A 90 -2.12 -1.95 27.74
CA ILE A 90 -3.03 -1.69 28.86
C ILE A 90 -2.32 -1.86 30.22
N GLU A 91 -1.48 -2.89 30.36
CA GLU A 91 -0.71 -3.08 31.59
C GLU A 91 0.31 -1.95 31.80
N ARG A 92 0.93 -1.46 30.71
CA ARG A 92 1.89 -0.36 30.71
C ARG A 92 1.28 1.00 30.99
N GLU A 93 0.05 1.22 30.55
CA GLU A 93 -0.72 2.43 30.86
C GLU A 93 -0.74 2.70 32.37
N LYS A 94 -1.03 1.64 33.16
CA LYS A 94 -1.10 1.70 34.62
C LYS A 94 0.19 2.17 35.29
N SER A 95 1.36 1.92 34.67
CA SER A 95 2.67 2.25 35.25
C SER A 95 3.32 3.52 34.69
N SER A 96 2.74 4.16 33.67
CA SER A 96 3.45 5.20 32.89
C SER A 96 2.84 6.61 32.98
N ASN A 97 1.73 6.80 33.71
CA ASN A 97 0.96 8.06 33.74
C ASN A 97 0.59 8.59 32.34
N ARG A 98 0.53 7.69 31.36
CA ARG A 98 0.09 7.98 29.99
C ARG A 98 -1.18 7.19 29.75
N SER A 99 -2.07 7.71 28.90
CA SER A 99 -3.28 7.00 28.49
C SER A 99 -3.01 6.13 27.27
N TRP A 100 -3.66 4.96 27.23
CA TRP A 100 -3.70 4.08 26.08
C TRP A 100 -5.16 3.78 25.77
N PRO A 101 -5.75 4.40 24.73
CA PRO A 101 -7.17 4.20 24.40
C PRO A 101 -7.46 2.79 23.83
N GLY A 102 -6.46 1.90 23.80
CA GLY A 102 -6.52 0.67 23.03
C GLY A 102 -6.14 0.89 21.57
N MET A 103 -5.96 -0.21 20.85
CA MET A 103 -5.79 -0.17 19.40
C MET A 103 -7.08 0.32 18.75
N GLN A 104 -7.07 1.51 18.16
CA GLN A 104 -8.24 2.12 17.50
C GLN A 104 -8.31 1.76 16.02
N VAL A 105 -7.16 1.75 15.34
CA VAL A 105 -7.02 1.45 13.92
C VAL A 105 -6.16 0.20 13.77
N LEU A 106 -6.69 -0.80 13.06
CA LEU A 106 -5.95 -1.96 12.61
C LEU A 106 -5.68 -1.83 11.12
N ARG A 107 -4.41 -1.66 10.73
CA ARG A 107 -3.99 -1.64 9.34
C ARG A 107 -3.43 -3.00 8.93
N ILE A 108 -3.96 -3.58 7.86
CA ILE A 108 -3.49 -4.85 7.28
C ILE A 108 -2.96 -4.54 5.88
N GLN A 109 -1.68 -4.81 5.65
CA GLN A 109 -1.06 -4.74 4.35
C GLN A 109 -1.19 -6.08 3.64
N LEU A 110 -1.91 -6.15 2.53
CA LEU A 110 -2.07 -7.41 1.78
C LEU A 110 -0.88 -7.73 0.88
N VAL A 111 -0.17 -6.68 0.46
CA VAL A 111 1.03 -6.80 -0.38
C VAL A 111 2.26 -6.76 0.51
N ASN A 112 2.90 -7.91 0.71
CA ASN A 112 4.02 -8.04 1.63
C ASN A 112 5.31 -7.49 1.01
N PHE A 113 5.93 -6.54 1.70
CA PHE A 113 7.20 -5.90 1.32
C PHE A 113 8.41 -6.42 2.12
N GLY A 114 8.16 -7.17 3.19
CA GLY A 114 9.16 -7.45 4.22
C GLY A 114 10.17 -8.52 3.85
N ASP A 115 9.92 -9.27 2.77
CA ASP A 115 10.85 -10.28 2.29
C ASP A 115 11.77 -9.68 1.23
N ALA A 116 12.97 -9.27 1.66
CA ALA A 116 13.99 -8.73 0.76
C ALA A 116 14.30 -9.68 -0.41
N THR A 117 14.02 -10.98 -0.26
CA THR A 117 14.18 -11.96 -1.34
C THR A 117 13.19 -11.76 -2.47
N ILE A 118 11.92 -11.41 -2.19
CA ILE A 118 10.91 -11.18 -3.21
C ILE A 118 11.21 -9.88 -3.97
N ALA A 119 11.67 -8.84 -3.27
CA ALA A 119 12.10 -7.59 -3.90
C ALA A 119 13.33 -7.79 -4.81
N GLN A 120 14.25 -8.69 -4.45
CA GLN A 120 15.40 -9.07 -5.27
C GLN A 120 15.05 -9.94 -6.48
N GLN A 121 13.93 -10.66 -6.43
CA GLN A 121 13.44 -11.47 -7.54
C GLN A 121 12.74 -10.64 -8.62
N LEU A 122 12.26 -9.44 -8.30
CA LEU A 122 11.66 -8.54 -9.30
C LEU A 122 12.68 -8.25 -10.41
N PRO A 123 12.30 -8.40 -11.70
CA PRO A 123 13.21 -8.17 -12.80
C PRO A 123 13.79 -6.75 -12.73
N GLN A 124 15.11 -6.65 -12.64
CA GLN A 124 15.81 -5.35 -12.70
C GLN A 124 15.63 -4.67 -14.07
N SER A 125 15.22 -5.44 -15.09
CA SER A 125 14.96 -4.94 -16.44
C SER A 125 13.60 -5.39 -16.94
N LEU A 126 12.75 -4.41 -17.24
CA LEU A 126 11.41 -4.57 -17.80
C LEU A 126 11.41 -5.13 -19.24
N MET A 127 12.57 -5.22 -19.91
CA MET A 127 12.67 -5.75 -21.28
C MET A 127 12.81 -7.28 -21.35
N LYS A 128 12.90 -7.98 -20.22
CA LYS A 128 13.11 -9.44 -20.17
C LYS A 128 11.98 -10.17 -19.44
N LEU A 129 10.75 -9.68 -19.55
CA LEU A 129 9.62 -10.26 -18.85
C LEU A 129 9.29 -11.67 -19.33
N ARG A 130 9.34 -12.64 -18.41
CA ARG A 130 8.96 -14.04 -18.61
C ARG A 130 7.62 -14.33 -17.93
N SER A 131 6.99 -15.43 -18.30
CA SER A 131 5.79 -15.94 -17.59
C SER A 131 6.03 -16.15 -16.09
N GLU A 132 7.28 -16.43 -15.70
CA GLU A 132 7.76 -16.58 -14.32
C GLU A 132 7.56 -15.29 -13.49
N ASP A 133 7.63 -14.11 -14.11
CA ASP A 133 7.50 -12.82 -13.41
C ASP A 133 6.08 -12.55 -12.91
N ARG A 134 5.09 -13.22 -13.53
CA ARG A 134 3.70 -13.22 -13.05
C ARG A 134 3.56 -13.97 -11.72
N GLY A 135 4.38 -15.01 -11.52
CA GLY A 135 4.43 -15.76 -10.27
C GLY A 135 4.95 -14.91 -9.11
N ILE A 136 5.88 -14.00 -9.38
CA ILE A 136 6.48 -13.11 -8.36
C ILE A 136 5.43 -12.19 -7.75
N LEU A 137 4.62 -11.53 -8.58
CA LEU A 137 3.56 -10.65 -8.07
C LEU A 137 2.48 -11.40 -7.28
N SER A 138 2.15 -12.64 -7.66
CA SER A 138 1.30 -13.49 -6.84
C SER A 138 1.97 -13.86 -5.51
N GLN A 139 3.29 -14.10 -5.47
CA GLN A 139 4.00 -14.36 -4.22
C GLN A 139 4.06 -13.13 -3.28
N MET A 140 3.91 -11.92 -3.81
CA MET A 140 3.82 -10.70 -3.00
C MET A 140 2.52 -10.58 -2.23
N VAL A 141 1.45 -11.27 -2.65
CA VAL A 141 0.18 -11.29 -1.93
C VAL A 141 0.22 -12.45 -0.95
N ASP A 142 -0.01 -12.17 0.34
CA ASP A 142 -0.07 -13.22 1.35
C ASP A 142 -1.38 -14.02 1.20
N PHE A 143 -1.32 -15.07 0.38
CA PHE A 143 -2.42 -16.03 0.18
C PHE A 143 -2.59 -17.02 1.35
N GLN A 144 -1.70 -17.02 2.35
CA GLN A 144 -1.68 -18.06 3.39
C GLN A 144 -2.92 -18.03 4.30
N PHE A 145 -3.67 -16.94 4.30
CA PHE A 145 -4.91 -16.83 5.09
C PHE A 145 -6.04 -17.73 4.64
N LEU A 146 -6.08 -18.11 3.35
CA LEU A 146 -7.06 -19.09 2.87
C LEU A 146 -6.94 -20.42 3.62
N HIS A 147 -5.76 -20.69 4.18
CA HIS A 147 -5.47 -21.89 4.95
C HIS A 147 -5.64 -21.71 6.48
N LEU A 148 -5.96 -20.50 6.95
CA LEU A 148 -6.22 -20.27 8.38
C LEU A 148 -7.60 -20.83 8.75
N ARG A 149 -7.59 -21.94 9.49
CA ARG A 149 -8.82 -22.55 10.06
C ARG A 149 -9.51 -21.63 11.07
N HIS A 150 -8.74 -20.81 11.77
CA HIS A 150 -9.24 -19.89 12.78
C HIS A 150 -8.68 -18.49 12.55
N PHE A 151 -9.58 -17.50 12.49
CA PHE A 151 -9.19 -16.10 12.49
C PHE A 151 -8.95 -15.62 13.93
N PRO A 152 -7.87 -14.88 14.19
CA PRO A 152 -7.58 -14.37 15.53
C PRO A 152 -8.55 -13.26 15.92
N VAL A 153 -8.97 -13.28 17.19
CA VAL A 153 -9.88 -12.28 17.76
C VAL A 153 -9.23 -10.90 17.77
N VAL A 154 -9.84 -9.96 17.05
CA VAL A 154 -9.44 -8.54 17.05
C VAL A 154 -9.79 -7.91 18.41
N PRO A 155 -8.92 -7.06 18.99
CA PRO A 155 -9.27 -6.32 20.20
C PRO A 155 -10.57 -5.52 20.04
N THR A 156 -11.43 -5.53 21.06
CA THR A 156 -12.72 -4.83 21.06
C THR A 156 -12.60 -3.30 20.95
N THR A 157 -11.41 -2.76 21.21
CA THR A 157 -11.08 -1.34 21.06
C THR A 157 -10.95 -0.92 19.60
N VAL A 158 -10.73 -1.86 18.68
CA VAL A 158 -10.56 -1.55 17.25
C VAL A 158 -11.88 -1.03 16.69
N ARG A 159 -11.88 0.19 16.18
CA ARG A 159 -13.04 0.84 15.57
C ARG A 159 -12.95 0.89 14.06
N ARG A 160 -11.72 0.92 13.52
CA ARG A 160 -11.47 0.99 12.08
C ARG A 160 -10.50 -0.08 11.64
N LEU A 161 -10.91 -0.86 10.64
CA LEU A 161 -10.06 -1.78 9.89
C LEU A 161 -9.66 -1.07 8.58
N GLU A 162 -8.36 -0.90 8.38
CA GLU A 162 -7.78 -0.39 7.15
C GLU A 162 -7.09 -1.52 6.39
N ILE A 163 -7.59 -1.85 5.21
CA ILE A 163 -6.94 -2.83 4.33
C ILE A 163 -6.15 -2.06 3.28
N ASP A 164 -4.84 -2.22 3.32
CA ASP A 164 -3.89 -1.51 2.47
C ASP A 164 -3.50 -2.35 1.26
N LEU A 165 -3.85 -1.83 0.08
CA LEU A 165 -3.57 -2.42 -1.22
C LEU A 165 -2.42 -1.72 -1.95
N THR A 166 -1.65 -0.89 -1.26
CA THR A 166 -0.49 -0.20 -1.83
C THR A 166 0.48 -1.21 -2.43
N LEU A 167 0.82 -1.01 -3.70
CA LEU A 167 1.86 -1.76 -4.38
C LEU A 167 3.20 -1.04 -4.25
N PRO A 168 4.31 -1.77 -4.17
CA PRO A 168 5.62 -1.13 -4.25
C PRO A 168 5.84 -0.57 -5.66
N PRO A 169 6.63 0.50 -5.80
CA PRO A 169 6.87 1.14 -7.08
C PRO A 169 7.32 0.17 -8.19
N GLU A 170 8.14 -0.82 -7.83
CA GLU A 170 8.69 -1.84 -8.73
C GLU A 170 7.61 -2.80 -9.22
N ALA A 171 6.78 -3.33 -8.32
CA ALA A 171 5.64 -4.18 -8.68
C ALA A 171 4.60 -3.42 -9.50
N SER A 172 4.37 -2.15 -9.14
CA SER A 172 3.46 -1.30 -9.90
C SER A 172 3.99 -1.02 -11.30
N ALA A 173 5.30 -0.82 -11.48
CA ALA A 173 5.93 -0.65 -12.79
C ALA A 173 5.88 -1.94 -13.62
N LEU A 174 6.07 -3.09 -12.97
CA LEU A 174 5.93 -4.39 -13.60
C LEU A 174 4.49 -4.61 -14.13
N LEU A 175 3.48 -4.32 -13.30
CA LEU A 175 2.07 -4.36 -13.71
C LEU A 175 1.79 -3.46 -14.91
N ASP A 176 2.33 -2.24 -14.94
CA ASP A 176 2.14 -1.32 -16.07
C ASP A 176 2.83 -1.79 -17.36
N THR A 177 3.95 -2.49 -17.23
CA THR A 177 4.71 -3.00 -18.39
C THR A 177 3.99 -4.16 -19.04
N ILE A 178 3.45 -5.09 -18.23
CA ILE A 178 2.65 -6.22 -18.71
C ILE A 178 1.48 -5.70 -19.58
N VAL A 179 0.82 -4.62 -19.15
CA VAL A 179 -0.29 -3.99 -19.90
C VAL A 179 0.14 -3.47 -21.28
N GLN A 180 1.33 -2.85 -21.37
CA GLN A 180 1.81 -2.30 -22.63
C GLN A 180 2.11 -3.40 -23.65
N MET A 181 2.73 -4.51 -23.20
CA MET A 181 2.99 -5.66 -24.06
C MET A 181 1.69 -6.26 -24.62
N ASP A 182 0.64 -6.30 -23.81
CA ASP A 182 -0.66 -6.87 -24.19
C ASP A 182 -1.37 -6.00 -25.26
N ALA A 183 -1.18 -4.68 -25.21
CA ALA A 183 -1.76 -3.73 -26.15
C ALA A 183 -1.11 -3.78 -27.55
N GLU A 184 0.15 -4.20 -27.65
CA GLU A 184 0.91 -4.28 -28.90
C GLU A 184 0.59 -5.53 -29.74
N ILE A 185 -0.13 -6.52 -29.19
CA ILE A 185 -0.48 -7.76 -29.91
C ILE A 185 -1.50 -7.45 -31.03
N PRO A 186 -1.18 -7.69 -32.32
CA PRO A 186 -2.04 -7.29 -33.44
C PRO A 186 -3.44 -7.90 -33.40
N LYS A 187 -4.46 -7.05 -33.63
CA LYS A 187 -5.90 -7.38 -33.50
C LYS A 187 -6.41 -8.56 -34.36
N ARG A 188 -5.65 -9.05 -35.35
CA ARG A 188 -6.13 -10.00 -36.39
C ARG A 188 -6.04 -11.48 -36.03
N THR A 189 -5.30 -11.90 -35.02
CA THR A 189 -5.19 -13.32 -34.65
C THR A 189 -6.28 -13.72 -33.65
N ARG A 190 -7.48 -14.03 -34.18
CA ARG A 190 -8.66 -14.48 -33.40
C ARG A 190 -8.39 -15.73 -32.54
N LYS A 191 -7.45 -16.60 -32.95
CA LYS A 191 -6.95 -17.76 -32.17
C LYS A 191 -6.01 -17.36 -31.03
N LEU A 192 -5.24 -16.27 -31.18
CA LEU A 192 -4.49 -15.70 -30.06
C LEU A 192 -5.44 -15.05 -29.05
N ARG A 193 -6.55 -14.42 -29.47
CA ARG A 193 -7.55 -13.86 -28.54
C ARG A 193 -8.21 -14.87 -27.59
N ALA A 194 -8.33 -16.13 -27.97
CA ALA A 194 -8.82 -17.17 -27.06
C ALA A 194 -7.74 -17.57 -26.02
N LYS A 195 -6.45 -17.52 -26.40
CA LYS A 195 -5.31 -17.59 -25.47
C LYS A 195 -5.12 -16.29 -24.67
N VAL A 196 -5.59 -15.14 -25.17
CA VAL A 196 -5.67 -13.85 -24.45
C VAL A 196 -6.67 -13.90 -23.28
N LYS A 197 -7.40 -14.99 -23.05
CA LYS A 197 -7.98 -15.23 -21.71
C LYS A 197 -6.91 -15.40 -20.62
N GLU A 198 -5.66 -15.73 -20.97
CA GLU A 198 -4.46 -15.64 -20.09
C GLU A 198 -3.91 -14.20 -19.97
N LEU A 199 -4.48 -13.26 -20.72
CA LEU A 199 -4.08 -11.84 -20.82
C LEU A 199 -5.09 -10.92 -20.14
N ASP A 200 -5.67 -11.40 -19.05
CA ASP A 200 -6.12 -10.44 -18.04
C ASP A 200 -5.56 -10.85 -16.68
N TRP A 201 -4.25 -11.08 -16.67
CA TRP A 201 -3.54 -11.42 -15.45
C TRP A 201 -3.59 -10.26 -14.46
N GLN A 202 -3.51 -9.01 -14.93
CA GLN A 202 -3.72 -7.80 -14.13
C GLN A 202 -5.14 -7.80 -13.51
N PHE A 203 -6.17 -8.15 -14.29
CA PHE A 203 -7.52 -8.36 -13.75
C PHE A 203 -7.56 -9.44 -12.69
N ASN A 204 -7.01 -10.62 -12.98
CA ASN A 204 -7.03 -11.72 -12.02
C ASN A 204 -6.26 -11.36 -10.74
N PHE A 205 -5.16 -10.61 -10.86
CA PHE A 205 -4.38 -10.10 -9.74
C PHE A 205 -5.22 -9.15 -8.87
N TRP A 206 -5.79 -8.10 -9.45
CA TRP A 206 -6.62 -7.14 -8.70
C TRP A 206 -7.89 -7.79 -8.14
N ARG A 207 -8.52 -8.67 -8.92
CA ARG A 207 -9.69 -9.43 -8.47
C ARG A 207 -9.34 -10.31 -7.27
N GLN A 208 -8.24 -11.04 -7.33
CA GLN A 208 -7.80 -11.86 -6.21
C GLN A 208 -7.52 -10.98 -4.99
N LEU A 209 -6.70 -9.94 -5.15
CA LEU A 209 -6.38 -9.01 -4.07
C LEU A 209 -7.65 -8.41 -3.43
N TRP A 210 -8.66 -8.12 -4.26
CA TRP A 210 -9.96 -7.63 -3.81
C TRP A 210 -10.77 -8.68 -3.05
N GLU A 211 -10.95 -9.86 -3.62
CA GLU A 211 -11.64 -10.99 -2.98
C GLU A 211 -10.99 -11.30 -1.62
N HIS A 212 -9.68 -11.07 -1.52
CA HIS A 212 -8.90 -11.27 -0.30
C HIS A 212 -9.17 -10.19 0.74
N ALA A 213 -9.18 -8.92 0.32
CA ALA A 213 -9.58 -7.82 1.18
C ALA A 213 -10.98 -8.02 1.74
N GLU A 214 -11.94 -8.42 0.88
CA GLU A 214 -13.31 -8.71 1.31
C GLU A 214 -13.41 -9.89 2.26
N ASP A 215 -12.72 -11.01 1.98
CA ASP A 215 -12.77 -12.19 2.86
C ASP A 215 -12.15 -11.89 4.23
N ILE A 216 -11.04 -11.17 4.27
CA ILE A 216 -10.40 -10.72 5.53
C ILE A 216 -11.35 -9.79 6.29
N ALA A 217 -11.92 -8.78 5.64
CA ALA A 217 -12.89 -7.88 6.24
C ALA A 217 -14.10 -8.65 6.80
N TYR A 218 -14.70 -9.51 5.98
CA TYR A 218 -15.86 -10.30 6.35
C TYR A 218 -15.58 -11.16 7.57
N ARG A 219 -14.47 -11.91 7.57
CA ARG A 219 -14.12 -12.80 8.67
C ARG A 219 -13.82 -12.05 9.96
N LEU A 220 -13.12 -10.92 9.89
CA LEU A 220 -12.84 -10.10 11.07
C LEU A 220 -14.09 -9.43 11.65
N VAL A 221 -15.03 -9.01 10.79
CA VAL A 221 -16.29 -8.38 11.23
C VAL A 221 -17.29 -9.42 11.75
N LYS A 222 -17.35 -10.61 11.15
CA LYS A 222 -18.30 -11.68 11.52
C LYS A 222 -17.81 -12.59 12.64
N GLN A 223 -16.60 -12.35 13.15
CA GLN A 223 -16.06 -13.13 14.25
C GLN A 223 -16.86 -12.90 15.55
N ASP A 224 -17.07 -13.96 16.33
CA ASP A 224 -17.65 -13.85 17.66
C ASP A 224 -16.80 -12.93 18.55
N GLY A 225 -17.44 -11.92 19.14
CA GLY A 225 -16.76 -10.89 19.93
C GLY A 225 -16.12 -9.76 19.11
N ALA A 226 -16.34 -9.71 17.79
CA ALA A 226 -15.97 -8.57 16.99
C ALA A 226 -16.66 -7.28 17.48
N PRO A 227 -16.02 -6.12 17.33
CA PRO A 227 -16.65 -4.84 17.64
C PRO A 227 -17.93 -4.66 16.81
N SER A 228 -19.07 -4.37 17.46
CA SER A 228 -20.38 -4.21 16.80
C SER A 228 -20.45 -3.08 15.76
N LYS A 229 -19.42 -2.23 15.68
CA LYS A 229 -19.28 -1.10 14.76
C LYS A 229 -17.87 -1.01 14.18
N LEU A 230 -17.31 -2.12 13.72
CA LEU A 230 -16.03 -2.11 13.02
C LEU A 230 -16.21 -1.51 11.62
N ALA A 231 -15.76 -0.26 11.42
CA ALA A 231 -15.75 0.37 10.11
C ALA A 231 -14.61 -0.21 9.27
N VAL A 232 -14.89 -0.65 8.05
CA VAL A 232 -13.87 -1.15 7.12
C VAL A 232 -13.61 -0.11 6.03
N LYS A 233 -12.33 0.24 5.85
CA LYS A 233 -11.86 1.15 4.82
C LYS A 233 -10.75 0.48 4.03
N VAL A 234 -10.82 0.58 2.71
CA VAL A 234 -9.70 0.20 1.86
C VAL A 234 -8.89 1.44 1.52
N ILE A 235 -7.59 1.30 1.69
CA ILE A 235 -6.60 2.34 1.46
C ILE A 235 -5.52 1.82 0.53
N GLY A 236 -4.71 2.74 0.02
CA GLY A 236 -3.48 2.43 -0.67
C GLY A 236 -3.26 3.31 -1.87
N SER A 237 -2.02 3.35 -2.36
CA SER A 237 -1.67 4.00 -3.60
C SER A 237 -1.68 2.98 -4.74
N ILE A 238 -2.62 3.17 -5.66
CA ILE A 238 -2.67 2.45 -6.93
C ILE A 238 -2.43 3.48 -8.04
N ARG A 239 -1.58 3.15 -9.01
CA ARG A 239 -1.35 4.03 -10.18
C ARG A 239 -2.63 4.21 -10.98
N GLU A 240 -2.79 5.39 -11.55
CA GLU A 240 -3.97 5.83 -12.33
C GLU A 240 -4.48 4.80 -13.34
N ARG A 241 -3.61 4.23 -14.18
CA ARG A 241 -4.00 3.24 -15.20
C ARG A 241 -4.59 1.97 -14.61
N GLN A 242 -4.12 1.57 -13.43
CA GLN A 242 -4.61 0.40 -12.71
C GLN A 242 -5.97 0.69 -12.08
N LEU A 243 -6.22 1.94 -11.71
CA LEU A 243 -7.49 2.39 -11.13
C LEU A 243 -8.64 2.39 -12.15
N GLU A 244 -8.41 2.87 -13.37
CA GLU A 244 -9.38 2.79 -14.47
C GLU A 244 -9.80 1.33 -14.71
N PHE A 245 -8.81 0.44 -14.68
CA PHE A 245 -9.00 -0.99 -14.85
C PHE A 245 -9.89 -1.58 -13.75
N ILE A 246 -9.55 -1.32 -12.48
CA ILE A 246 -10.35 -1.76 -11.32
C ILE A 246 -11.77 -1.18 -11.41
N ALA A 247 -11.93 0.12 -11.66
CA ALA A 247 -13.23 0.78 -11.68
C ALA A 247 -14.17 0.24 -12.78
N ARG A 248 -13.64 0.00 -13.98
CA ARG A 248 -14.39 -0.59 -15.09
C ARG A 248 -14.93 -1.98 -14.75
N GLU A 249 -14.08 -2.81 -14.17
CA GLU A 249 -14.43 -4.21 -13.89
C GLU A 249 -15.29 -4.37 -12.65
N MET A 250 -15.07 -3.55 -11.62
CA MET A 250 -15.93 -3.49 -10.44
C MET A 250 -17.36 -3.04 -10.75
N ARG A 251 -17.58 -2.28 -11.84
CA ARG A 251 -18.93 -1.96 -12.35
C ARG A 251 -19.63 -3.18 -12.96
N LEU A 252 -18.88 -4.09 -13.58
CA LEU A 252 -19.44 -5.22 -14.33
C LEU A 252 -19.85 -6.39 -13.43
N ARG A 253 -19.33 -6.48 -12.21
CA ARG A 253 -19.69 -7.55 -11.27
C ARG A 253 -20.24 -6.95 -9.99
N HIS A 254 -21.50 -7.25 -9.70
CA HIS A 254 -22.07 -7.01 -8.36
C HIS A 254 -21.34 -7.94 -7.37
N PHE A 255 -20.35 -7.41 -6.66
CA PHE A 255 -19.73 -8.08 -5.52
C PHE A 255 -20.78 -8.24 -4.41
N ARG A 256 -21.49 -9.37 -4.43
CA ARG A 256 -22.59 -9.68 -3.50
C ARG A 256 -22.14 -10.43 -2.25
N LYS A 257 -20.93 -11.00 -2.22
CA LYS A 257 -20.54 -11.96 -1.17
C LYS A 257 -20.38 -11.34 0.23
N SER A 258 -19.95 -10.07 0.31
CA SER A 258 -19.64 -9.42 1.59
C SER A 258 -20.79 -8.61 2.19
N GLY A 259 -21.96 -8.56 1.55
CA GLY A 259 -23.08 -7.72 2.00
C GLY A 259 -22.77 -6.22 2.03
N GLY A 260 -21.72 -5.76 1.34
CA GLY A 260 -21.31 -4.35 1.33
C GLY A 260 -20.53 -3.92 2.58
N LEU A 261 -19.91 -4.84 3.31
CA LEU A 261 -19.10 -4.54 4.51
C LEU A 261 -17.93 -3.58 4.26
N VAL A 262 -17.45 -3.55 3.02
CA VAL A 262 -16.35 -2.70 2.62
C VAL A 262 -16.92 -1.63 1.70
N ASP A 263 -16.92 -0.39 2.16
CA ASP A 263 -17.36 0.73 1.35
C ASP A 263 -16.23 1.23 0.46
N PHE A 264 -16.36 0.91 -0.82
CA PHE A 264 -15.41 1.27 -1.85
C PHE A 264 -15.84 2.49 -2.65
N ARG A 265 -16.99 3.11 -2.34
CA ARG A 265 -17.45 4.31 -3.05
C ARG A 265 -16.47 5.44 -2.87
N GLU A 266 -16.01 5.71 -1.65
CA GLU A 266 -15.00 6.75 -1.37
C GLU A 266 -13.71 6.50 -2.17
N TYR A 267 -13.29 5.22 -2.24
CA TYR A 267 -12.13 4.83 -3.03
C TYR A 267 -12.35 5.08 -4.53
N LEU A 268 -13.46 4.59 -5.08
CA LEU A 268 -13.83 4.77 -6.49
C LEU A 268 -14.12 6.23 -6.86
N GLU A 269 -14.60 7.05 -5.93
CA GLU A 269 -14.81 8.49 -6.12
C GLU A 269 -13.49 9.22 -6.24
N LYS A 270 -12.52 8.92 -5.37
CA LYS A 270 -11.15 9.45 -5.49
C LYS A 270 -10.51 9.04 -6.81
N VAL A 271 -10.72 7.80 -7.22
CA VAL A 271 -10.28 7.29 -8.53
C VAL A 271 -10.89 8.10 -9.67
N ARG A 272 -12.21 8.30 -9.67
CA ARG A 272 -12.94 9.02 -10.73
C ARG A 272 -12.56 10.51 -10.76
N ALA A 273 -12.42 11.14 -9.60
CA ALA A 273 -11.99 12.53 -9.51
C ALA A 273 -10.61 12.69 -10.14
N ARG A 274 -9.70 11.76 -9.85
CA ARG A 274 -8.36 11.76 -10.43
C ARG A 274 -8.39 11.51 -11.94
N GLU A 275 -9.17 10.55 -12.42
CA GLU A 275 -9.37 10.30 -13.86
C GLU A 275 -9.90 11.54 -14.60
N ALA A 276 -10.84 12.28 -13.99
CA ALA A 276 -11.37 13.52 -14.56
C ALA A 276 -10.32 14.64 -14.64
N GLU A 277 -9.53 14.84 -13.58
CA GLU A 277 -8.41 15.79 -13.58
C GLU A 277 -7.42 15.49 -14.72
N LEU A 278 -7.11 14.21 -14.92
CA LEU A 278 -6.14 13.80 -15.93
C LEU A 278 -6.68 13.89 -17.36
N SER A 279 -7.96 13.65 -17.56
CA SER A 279 -8.61 13.94 -18.84
C SER A 279 -8.47 15.42 -19.20
N LEU A 280 -8.63 16.31 -18.23
CA LEU A 280 -8.46 17.76 -18.43
C LEU A 280 -7.00 18.12 -18.73
N GLU A 281 -6.03 17.56 -17.99
CA GLU A 281 -4.60 17.77 -18.25
C GLU A 281 -4.17 17.29 -19.66
N ARG A 282 -4.70 16.14 -20.11
CA ARG A 282 -4.44 15.60 -21.46
C ARG A 282 -5.02 16.52 -22.54
N GLU A 283 -6.26 16.97 -22.39
CA GLU A 283 -6.87 17.94 -23.30
C GLU A 283 -6.08 19.25 -23.37
N GLU A 284 -5.65 19.78 -22.22
CA GLU A 284 -4.85 21.00 -22.18
C GLU A 284 -3.52 20.83 -22.90
N THR A 285 -2.85 19.69 -22.68
CA THR A 285 -1.60 19.35 -23.34
C THR A 285 -1.77 19.24 -24.86
N GLU A 286 -2.84 18.58 -25.33
CA GLU A 286 -3.16 18.50 -26.77
C GLU A 286 -3.45 19.87 -27.38
N ARG A 287 -4.19 20.73 -26.68
CA ARG A 287 -4.44 22.11 -27.13
C ARG A 287 -3.15 22.90 -27.26
N ARG A 288 -2.25 22.80 -26.27
CA ARG A 288 -0.92 23.44 -26.32
C ARG A 288 -0.10 22.95 -27.52
N LEU A 289 -0.09 21.64 -27.77
CA LEU A 289 0.62 21.05 -28.90
C LEU A 289 0.05 21.53 -30.25
N LYS A 290 -1.28 21.63 -30.39
CA LYS A 290 -1.94 22.17 -31.59
C LYS A 290 -1.54 23.62 -31.84
N LEU A 291 -1.56 24.47 -30.82
CA LEU A 291 -1.16 25.88 -30.94
C LEU A 291 0.31 26.03 -31.40
N VAL A 292 1.21 25.23 -30.83
CA VAL A 292 2.63 25.21 -31.24
C VAL A 292 2.78 24.76 -32.71
N ALA A 293 2.01 23.76 -33.13
CA ALA A 293 2.02 23.28 -34.52
C ALA A 293 1.49 24.34 -35.50
N GLU A 294 0.41 25.05 -35.14
CA GLU A 294 -0.15 26.15 -35.92
C GLU A 294 0.82 27.33 -36.02
N GLU A 295 1.47 27.71 -34.93
CA GLU A 295 2.47 28.78 -34.93
C GLU A 295 3.67 28.44 -35.83
N LYS A 296 4.16 27.20 -35.75
CA LYS A 296 5.22 26.69 -36.65
C LYS A 296 4.77 26.73 -38.12
N ALA A 297 3.53 26.30 -38.41
CA ALA A 297 2.97 26.35 -39.76
C ALA A 297 2.84 27.80 -40.27
N MET A 298 2.41 28.74 -39.42
CA MET A 298 2.36 30.16 -39.77
C MET A 298 3.75 30.75 -40.03
N LYS A 299 4.75 30.43 -39.21
CA LYS A 299 6.15 30.85 -39.42
C LYS A 299 6.71 30.32 -40.74
N ALA A 300 6.48 29.05 -41.06
CA ALA A 300 6.90 28.44 -42.34
C ALA A 300 6.22 29.11 -43.55
N ARG A 301 4.92 29.43 -43.44
CA ARG A 301 4.18 30.18 -44.48
C ARG A 301 4.72 31.60 -44.68
N ARG A 302 5.17 32.27 -43.61
CA ARG A 302 5.80 33.61 -43.72
C ARG A 302 7.17 33.55 -44.39
N GLN A 303 8.00 32.57 -44.02
CA GLN A 303 9.32 32.38 -44.63
C GLN A 303 9.22 32.02 -46.13
N SER A 304 8.31 31.12 -46.50
CA SER A 304 8.10 30.77 -47.92
C SER A 304 7.62 31.95 -48.78
N ARG A 305 6.80 32.86 -48.22
CA ARG A 305 6.41 34.10 -48.91
C ARG A 305 7.56 35.10 -49.07
N SER A 306 8.45 35.22 -48.08
CA SER A 306 9.64 36.08 -48.15
C SER A 306 10.62 35.67 -49.25
N VAL A 307 10.74 34.37 -49.54
CA VAL A 307 11.68 33.85 -50.55
C VAL A 307 11.16 34.11 -51.98
N ARG A 308 9.84 34.09 -52.20
CA ARG A 308 9.25 34.34 -53.53
C ARG A 308 9.15 35.83 -53.90
N GLY A 309 9.33 36.74 -52.94
CA GLY A 309 9.12 38.17 -53.13
C GLY A 309 10.34 38.99 -53.53
N ARG A 310 11.51 38.39 -53.79
CA ARG A 310 12.67 39.13 -54.33
C ARG A 310 12.61 39.13 -55.86
N PRO A 311 12.19 40.22 -56.53
CA PRO A 311 12.34 40.33 -57.97
C PRO A 311 13.83 40.28 -58.28
N ALA A 312 14.21 39.39 -59.21
CA ALA A 312 15.55 39.37 -59.77
C ALA A 312 15.77 40.72 -60.47
N ARG A 313 16.46 41.65 -59.81
CA ARG A 313 17.00 42.84 -60.47
C ARG A 313 18.07 42.34 -61.45
N ARG A 314 17.71 42.29 -62.72
CA ARG A 314 18.66 42.35 -63.83
C ARG A 314 19.07 43.79 -64.03
#